data_AF-A0A1Y4SJN4-F1
#
_entry.id   AF-A0A1Y4SJN4-F1
#
_cell.length_a   1.000
_cell.length_b   1.000
_cell.length_c   1.000
_cell.angle_alpha   90.00
_cell.angle_beta   90.00
_cell.angle_gamma   90.00
#
_symmetry.space_group_name_H-M   'P 1'
#
loop_
_entity.id
_entity.type
_entity.pdbx_description
1 polymer ?
#
loop_
_entity_poly.entity_id
_entity_poly.type
_entity_poly.pdbx_seq_one_letter_code
_entity_poly.pdbx_strand_id
1 'polypeptide(L)' 'MEENLKTSFMNLENTKNIFLVKIMYRQNYSWQGEITWIQKNKTKMFRSALEFLHILYPIMDEVDQ' A
#
# COMPACT_ATOMS: atom_id res chain seq x y z
N MET A 1 -20.66 -0.17 -3.69
CA MET A 1 -19.35 -0.76 -4.07
C MET A 1 -18.29 -0.46 -3.02
N GLU A 2 -18.23 0.76 -2.46
CA GLU A 2 -17.33 1.12 -1.35
C GLU A 2 -17.64 0.42 -0.01
N GLU A 3 -18.91 0.06 0.24
CA GLU A 3 -19.32 -0.60 1.48
C GLU A 3 -18.73 -2.02 1.63
N ASN A 4 -18.69 -2.80 0.56
CA ASN A 4 -18.10 -4.15 0.58
C ASN A 4 -16.58 -4.12 0.83
N LEU A 5 -15.91 -3.07 0.36
CA LEU A 5 -14.50 -2.84 0.63
C LEU A 5 -14.29 -2.60 2.14
N LYS A 6 -15.07 -1.68 2.74
CA LYS A 6 -15.03 -1.42 4.20
C LYS A 6 -15.28 -2.68 5.04
N THR A 7 -16.22 -3.53 4.66
CA THR A 7 -16.51 -4.79 5.37
C THR A 7 -15.34 -5.79 5.30
N SER A 8 -14.61 -5.83 4.18
CA SER A 8 -13.41 -6.67 4.07
C SER A 8 -12.25 -6.16 4.94
N PHE A 9 -12.10 -4.83 5.08
CA PHE A 9 -11.11 -4.22 5.96
C PHE A 9 -11.39 -4.46 7.45
N MET A 10 -12.66 -4.53 7.87
CA MET A 10 -13.03 -4.83 9.26
C MET A 10 -12.65 -6.25 9.71
N ASN A 11 -12.47 -7.20 8.78
CA ASN A 11 -12.00 -8.56 9.12
C ASN A 11 -10.47 -8.68 9.18
N LEU A 12 -9.74 -7.61 8.90
CA LEU A 12 -8.27 -7.57 8.89
C LEU A 12 -7.69 -6.94 10.16
N GLU A 13 -8.50 -6.68 11.20
CA GLU A 13 -8.05 -6.02 12.45
C GLU A 13 -6.89 -6.74 13.17
N ASN A 14 -6.69 -8.03 12.90
CA ASN A 14 -5.56 -8.79 13.46
C ASN A 14 -4.30 -8.82 12.57
N THR A 15 -4.36 -8.22 11.36
CA THR A 15 -3.20 -8.10 10.46
C THR A 15 -2.55 -6.73 10.61
N LYS A 16 -1.36 -6.69 11.21
CA LYS A 16 -0.66 -5.43 11.56
C LYS A 16 -0.15 -4.61 10.36
N ASN A 17 -0.31 -5.09 9.12
CA ASN A 17 0.37 -4.52 7.94
C ASN A 17 -0.55 -4.45 6.71
N ILE A 18 -1.62 -3.66 6.80
CA ILE A 18 -2.53 -3.42 5.67
C ILE A 18 -2.04 -2.21 4.88
N PHE A 19 -1.79 -2.44 3.59
CA PHE A 19 -1.44 -1.41 2.62
C PHE A 19 -2.53 -1.29 1.57
N LEU A 20 -3.03 -0.07 1.36
CA LEU A 20 -3.88 0.27 0.24
C LEU A 20 -3.00 0.79 -0.90
N VAL A 21 -2.95 0.06 -2.01
CA VAL A 21 -2.21 0.46 -3.21
C VAL A 21 -3.21 0.89 -4.27
N LYS A 22 -3.11 2.15 -4.71
CA LYS A 22 -3.92 2.71 -5.78
C LYS A 22 -3.05 2.96 -7.00
N ILE A 23 -3.27 2.18 -8.05
CA ILE A 23 -2.62 2.40 -9.35
C ILE A 23 -3.37 3.50 -10.09
N MET A 24 -2.68 4.60 -10.40
CA MET A 24 -3.26 5.73 -11.12
C MET A 24 -2.91 5.70 -12.60
N TYR A 25 -1.67 5.30 -12.93
CA TYR A 25 -1.18 5.30 -14.31
C TYR A 25 -0.33 4.07 -14.60
N ARG A 26 -0.27 3.71 -15.89
CA ARG A 26 0.68 2.75 -16.44
C ARG A 26 1.43 3.38 -17.60
N GLN A 27 2.57 4.00 -17.30
CA GLN A 27 3.46 4.62 -18.29
C GLN A 27 4.86 4.01 -18.23
N ASN A 28 5.57 4.03 -19.35
CA ASN A 28 6.94 3.52 -19.46
C ASN A 28 7.08 2.07 -18.97
N TYR A 29 6.10 1.22 -19.30
CA TYR A 29 6.04 -0.18 -18.85
C TYR A 29 6.12 -0.35 -17.32
N SER A 30 5.75 0.69 -16.55
CA SER A 30 5.78 0.69 -15.09
C SER A 30 4.46 1.19 -14.52
N TRP A 31 4.21 0.87 -13.25
CA TRP A 31 3.05 1.36 -12.51
C TRP A 31 3.41 2.63 -11.75
N GLN A 32 2.47 3.58 -11.74
CA GLN A 32 2.54 4.80 -10.95
C GLN A 32 1.26 4.96 -10.14
N GLY A 33 1.40 5.43 -8.91
CA GLY A 33 0.28 5.42 -7.99
C GLY A 33 0.68 5.89 -6.60
N GLU A 34 -0.17 5.56 -5.64
CA GLU A 34 0.06 5.82 -4.22
C GLU A 34 -0.11 4.54 -3.41
N ILE A 35 0.66 4.45 -2.34
CA ILE A 35 0.53 3.44 -1.30
C ILE A 35 0.18 4.14 0.00
N THR A 36 -0.89 3.68 0.67
CA THR A 36 -1.31 4.15 1.98
C THR A 36 -1.19 3.02 2.98
N TRP A 37 -0.35 3.20 4.00
CA TRP A 37 -0.32 2.32 5.16
C TRP A 37 -1.47 2.69 6.08
N ILE A 38 -2.50 1.85 6.14
CA ILE A 38 -3.75 2.13 6.85
C ILE A 38 -3.49 2.31 8.36
N GLN A 39 -2.70 1.43 8.97
CA GLN A 39 -2.40 1.48 10.40
C GLN A 39 -1.69 2.78 10.82
N LYS A 40 -0.71 3.24 10.02
CA LYS A 40 0.06 4.45 10.32
C LYS A 40 -0.53 5.71 9.68
N ASN A 41 -1.63 5.59 8.93
CA ASN A 41 -2.23 6.64 8.09
C ASN A 41 -1.18 7.40 7.26
N LYS A 42 -0.21 6.67 6.70
CA LYS A 42 0.90 7.24 5.91
C LYS A 42 0.69 6.94 4.43
N THR A 43 0.57 7.99 3.62
CA THR A 43 0.48 7.87 2.16
C THR A 43 1.78 8.31 1.51
N LYS A 44 2.26 7.53 0.54
CA LYS A 44 3.42 7.85 -0.31
C LYS A 44 3.09 7.60 -1.78
N MET A 45 3.58 8.49 -2.64
CA MET A 45 3.51 8.32 -4.09
C MET A 45 4.68 7.46 -4.58
N PHE A 46 4.45 6.67 -5.62
CA PHE A 46 5.49 5.98 -6.38
C PHE A 46 5.33 6.27 -7.88
N ARG A 47 6.46 6.48 -8.56
CA ARG A 47 6.57 6.82 -9.99
C ARG A 47 7.10 5.64 -10.81
N SER A 48 7.42 4.54 -10.17
CA SER A 48 7.75 3.27 -10.82
C SER A 48 7.54 2.09 -9.87
N ALA A 49 7.51 0.89 -10.44
CA ALA A 49 7.51 -0.36 -9.68
C ALA A 49 8.75 -0.49 -8.76
N LEU A 50 9.91 0.03 -9.17
CA LEU A 50 11.13 0.00 -8.35
C LEU A 50 11.01 0.92 -7.13
N GLU A 51 10.48 2.13 -7.32
CA GLU A 51 10.26 3.08 -6.22
C GLU A 51 9.22 2.55 -5.22
N PHE A 52 8.17 1.87 -5.72
CA PHE A 52 7.22 1.16 -4.89
C PHE A 52 7.90 0.11 -4.00
N LEU A 53 8.79 -0.71 -4.56
CA LEU A 53 9.57 -1.69 -3.79
C LEU A 53 10.48 -0.99 -2.77
N HIS A 54 11.15 0.10 -3.13
CA HIS A 54 11.99 0.86 -2.21
C HIS A 54 11.21 1.47 -1.04
N ILE A 55 9.93 1.78 -1.23
CA ILE A 55 9.04 2.20 -0.14
C ILE A 55 8.66 1.02 0.76
N LEU A 56 8.44 -0.17 0.18
CA LEU A 56 8.02 -1.36 0.92
C LEU A 56 9.15 -2.01 1.72
N TYR A 57 10.37 -2.10 1.18
CA TYR A 57 11.48 -2.82 1.83
C TYR A 57 11.74 -2.35 3.28
N PRO A 58 11.90 -1.05 3.55
CA PRO A 58 12.11 -0.59 4.93
C PRO A 58 10.93 -0.89 5.85
N ILE A 59 9.71 -0.95 5.29
CA ILE A 59 8.51 -1.23 6.07
C ILE A 59 8.45 -2.72 6.44
N MET A 60 8.96 -3.62 5.59
CA MET A 60 9.06 -5.05 5.90
C MET A 60 10.10 -5.31 7.00
N ASP A 61 11.23 -4.61 6.97
CA ASP A 61 12.27 -4.74 8.00
C ASP A 61 11.79 -4.25 9.39
N GLU A 62 10.80 -3.33 9.45
CA GLU A 62 10.14 -2.91 10.68
C GLU A 62 9.22 -3.99 11.29
N VAL A 63 8.84 -5.02 10.54
CA VAL A 63 7.87 -6.06 10.98
C VAL A 63 8.55 -7.24 11.69
N ASP A 64 9.83 -7.47 11.40
CA ASP A 64 10.62 -8.59 11.94
C ASP A 64 11.43 -8.22 13.20
N GLN A 65 11.20 -7.03 13.79
CA GLN A 65 11.78 -6.55 15.06
C GLN A 65 10.77 -6.57 16.19
#